data_AF-A0A3R7CC32-F1
#
_entry.id   AF-A0A3R7CC32-F1
#
_cell.length_a   1.000
_cell.length_b   1.000
_cell.length_c   1.000
_cell.angle_alpha   90.00
_cell.angle_beta   90.00
_cell.angle_gamma   90.00
#
_symmetry.space_group_name_H-M   'P 1'
#
loop_
_entity.id
_entity.type
_entity.pdbx_description
1 polymer ?
#
loop_
_entity_poly.entity_id
_entity_poly.type
_entity_poly.pdbx_seq_one_letter_code
_entity_poly.pdbx_strand_id
1 'polypeptide(L)' 'MLKVYRKRLLIGLMVLLVVFALFFLFSIIDLNRGIPLIGMGIPYMVENYLIIILSVLGMIKSLHELIKVEHHQ' A
#
# COMPACT_ATOMS: atom_id res chain seq x y z
N MET A 1 -7.14 -28.33 3.88
CA MET A 1 -7.68 -26.95 3.95
C MET A 1 -6.60 -25.89 4.17
N LEU A 2 -5.66 -26.02 5.13
CA LEU A 2 -4.62 -25.02 5.42
C LEU A 2 -3.86 -24.47 4.18
N LYS A 3 -3.46 -25.34 3.25
CA LYS A 3 -2.71 -24.94 2.04
C LYS A 3 -3.50 -24.03 1.10
N VAL A 4 -4.83 -24.19 1.02
CA VAL A 4 -5.71 -23.37 0.16
C VAL A 4 -5.90 -21.98 0.76
N TYR A 5 -6.12 -21.90 2.09
CA TYR A 5 -6.18 -20.62 2.80
C TYR A 5 -4.86 -19.85 2.71
N ARG A 6 -3.72 -20.54 2.84
CA ARG A 6 -2.39 -19.91 2.70
C ARG A 6 -2.17 -19.32 1.30
N LYS A 7 -2.53 -20.06 0.24
CA LYS A 7 -2.41 -19.58 -1.13
C LYS A 7 -3.28 -18.33 -1.38
N ARG A 8 -4.52 -18.32 -0.87
CA ARG A 8 -5.40 -17.15 -0.96
C ARG A 8 -4.87 -15.96 -0.17
N LEU A 9 -4.29 -16.19 1.01
CA LEU A 9 -3.66 -15.15 1.83
C LEU A 9 -2.49 -14.49 1.11
N LEU A 10 -1.59 -15.28 0.51
CA LEU A 10 -0.46 -14.76 -0.26
C LEU A 10 -0.92 -13.90 -1.44
N ILE A 11 -1.94 -14.36 -2.18
CA ILE A 11 -2.52 -13.58 -3.28
C ILE A 11 -3.11 -12.27 -2.75
N GLY A 12 -3.84 -12.31 -1.63
CA GLY A 12 -4.40 -11.10 -1.00
C GLY A 12 -3.34 -10.10 -0.57
N LEU A 13 -2.24 -10.56 0.03
CA LEU A 13 -1.10 -9.72 0.42
C LEU A 13 -0.40 -9.12 -0.80
N MET A 14 -0.23 -9.88 -1.88
CA MET A 14 0.31 -9.34 -3.14
C MET A 14 -0.60 -8.26 -3.74
N VAL A 15 -1.91 -8.48 -3.75
CA VAL A 15 -2.87 -7.47 -4.24
C VAL A 15 -2.79 -6.20 -3.40
N LEU A 16 -2.76 -6.32 -2.07
CA LEU A 16 -2.59 -5.17 -1.18
C LEU A 16 -1.30 -4.40 -1.46
N LEU A 17 -0.20 -5.12 -1.70
CA LEU A 17 1.09 -4.52 -2.01
C LEU A 17 1.04 -3.71 -3.32
N VAL A 18 0.39 -4.24 -4.36
CA VAL A 18 0.16 -3.52 -5.62
C VAL A 18 -0.72 -2.29 -5.40
N VAL A 19 -1.79 -2.41 -4.60
CA VAL A 19 -2.68 -1.28 -4.29
C VAL A 19 -1.93 -0.16 -3.56
N PHE A 20 -1.12 -0.47 -2.55
CA PHE A 20 -0.30 0.54 -1.88
C PHE A 20 0.74 1.16 -2.81
N ALA A 21 1.36 0.38 -3.71
CA ALA A 21 2.29 0.91 -4.70
C ALA A 21 1.59 1.90 -5.66
N LEU A 22 0.35 1.61 -6.09
CA LEU A 22 -0.44 2.52 -6.93
C LEU A 22 -0.76 3.82 -6.19
N PHE A 23 -1.23 3.75 -4.93
CA PHE A 23 -1.48 4.96 -4.14
C PHE A 23 -0.22 5.80 -3.95
N PHE A 24 0.92 5.16 -3.69
CA PHE A 24 2.20 5.85 -3.60
C PHE A 24 2.56 6.58 -4.91
N LEU A 25 2.45 5.90 -6.06
CA LEU A 25 2.74 6.50 -7.36
C LEU A 25 1.80 7.66 -7.69
N PHE A 26 0.49 7.48 -7.50
CA PHE A 26 -0.48 8.55 -7.76
C PHE A 26 -0.25 9.75 -6.85
N SER A 27 0.01 9.56 -5.56
CA SER A 27 0.31 10.67 -4.66
C SER A 27 1.59 11.41 -5.01
N ILE A 28 2.63 10.74 -5.54
CA ILE A 28 3.83 11.43 -6.04
C ILE A 28 3.51 12.26 -7.29
N ILE A 29 2.75 11.68 -8.24
CA ILE A 29 2.34 12.37 -9.46
C ILE A 29 1.50 13.61 -9.11
N ASP A 30 0.56 13.48 -8.19
CA ASP A 30 -0.36 14.54 -7.80
C ASP A 30 0.32 15.63 -6.96
N LEU A 31 1.26 15.24 -6.09
CA LEU A 31 2.14 16.18 -5.39
C LEU A 31 2.94 17.04 -6.37
N ASN A 32 3.50 16.43 -7.43
CA ASN A 32 4.24 17.16 -8.47
C ASN A 32 3.34 18.06 -9.33
N ARG A 33 2.05 17.71 -9.47
CA ARG A 33 1.05 18.51 -10.18
C ARG A 33 0.39 19.58 -9.32
N GLY A 34 0.66 19.60 -8.02
CA GLY A 34 0.07 20.55 -7.08
C GLY A 34 -1.43 20.33 -6.83
N ILE A 35 -1.91 19.10 -7.01
CA ILE A 35 -3.33 18.76 -6.86
C ILE A 35 -3.55 17.80 -5.67
N PRO A 36 -4.69 17.86 -4.97
CA PRO A 36 -5.05 16.89 -3.96
C PRO A 36 -5.51 15.56 -4.62
N LEU A 37 -5.17 14.43 -4.01
CA LEU A 37 -5.52 13.09 -4.52
C LEU A 37 -7.00 12.75 -4.25
N ILE A 38 -7.45 13.00 -3.03
CA ILE A 38 -8.76 12.64 -2.48
C ILE A 38 -9.58 13.91 -2.19
N GLY A 39 -8.93 15.03 -1.89
CA GLY A 39 -9.60 16.30 -1.60
C GLY A 39 -10.20 16.33 -0.20
N MET A 40 -9.40 15.94 0.81
CA MET A 40 -9.85 15.78 2.20
C MET A 40 -10.06 17.10 2.97
N GLY A 41 -10.07 18.24 2.28
CA GLY A 41 -10.22 19.57 2.89
C GLY A 41 -8.98 20.06 3.65
N ILE A 42 -7.85 19.36 3.50
CA ILE A 42 -6.54 19.75 4.05
C ILE A 42 -5.62 20.23 2.91
N PRO A 43 -4.51 20.94 3.20
CA PRO A 43 -3.58 21.37 2.17
C PRO A 43 -3.07 20.18 1.35
N TYR A 44 -3.09 20.30 0.01
CA TYR A 44 -2.76 19.21 -0.91
C TYR A 44 -1.39 18.57 -0.65
N MET A 45 -0.40 19.37 -0.21
CA MET A 45 0.91 18.86 0.16
C MET A 45 0.80 17.87 1.31
N VAL A 46 0.11 18.27 2.39
CA VAL A 46 -0.08 17.44 3.59
C VAL A 46 -0.83 16.17 3.25
N GLU A 47 -1.88 16.28 2.44
CA GLU A 47 -2.67 15.14 1.98
C GLU A 47 -1.81 14.10 1.26
N ASN A 48 -1.08 14.53 0.23
CA ASN A 48 -0.25 13.64 -0.57
C ASN A 48 0.90 13.03 0.25
N TYR A 49 1.56 13.81 1.12
CA TYR A 49 2.60 13.28 2.01
C TYR A 49 2.05 12.21 2.96
N LEU A 50 0.85 12.44 3.51
CA LEU A 50 0.23 11.49 4.43
C LEU A 50 -0.09 10.17 3.72
N ILE A 51 -0.62 10.24 2.50
CA ILE A 51 -0.90 9.04 1.69
C ILE A 51 0.39 8.32 1.28
N ILE A 52 1.44 9.06 0.93
CA ILE A 52 2.78 8.49 0.66
C ILE A 52 3.27 7.71 1.88
N ILE A 53 3.25 8.32 3.06
CA ILE A 53 3.72 7.68 4.31
C ILE A 53 2.89 6.42 4.61
N LEU A 54 1.56 6.53 4.57
CA LEU A 54 0.68 5.39 4.82
C LEU A 54 0.88 4.26 3.81
N SER A 55 1.10 4.60 2.53
CA SER A 55 1.35 3.62 1.48
C SER A 55 2.68 2.89 1.71
N VAL A 56 3.74 3.61 2.10
CA VAL A 56 5.04 2.99 2.45
C VAL A 56 4.91 2.06 3.65
N LEU A 57 4.26 2.49 4.72
CA LEU A 57 4.03 1.65 5.90
C LEU A 57 3.18 0.41 5.55
N GLY A 58 2.16 0.58 4.70
CA GLY A 58 1.32 -0.50 4.20
C GLY A 58 2.12 -1.52 3.37
N MET A 59 3.01 -1.07 2.49
CA MET A 59 3.92 -1.93 1.74
C MET A 59 4.86 -2.71 2.65
N ILE A 60 5.51 -2.04 3.61
CA ILE A 60 6.43 -2.69 4.57
C ILE A 60 5.70 -3.77 5.36
N LYS A 61 4.51 -3.47 5.88
CA LYS A 61 3.70 -4.44 6.64
C LYS A 61 3.27 -5.62 5.78
N SER A 62 2.85 -5.36 4.54
CA SER A 62 2.44 -6.42 3.60
C SER A 62 3.61 -7.33 3.23
N LEU A 63 4.81 -6.76 3.01
CA LEU A 63 6.04 -7.53 2.78
C LEU A 63 6.42 -8.38 4.00
N HIS A 64 6.38 -7.78 5.19
CA HIS A 64 6.69 -8.50 6.43
C HIS A 64 5.77 -9.72 6.63
N GLU A 65 4.45 -9.56 6.42
CA GLU A 65 3.51 -10.68 6.48
C GLU A 65 3.74 -11.71 5.37
N LEU A 66 4.08 -11.26 4.15
CA LEU A 66 4.37 -12.17 3.04
C LEU A 66 5.58 -13.05 3.34
N ILE A 67 6.68 -12.46 3.83
CA ILE A 67 7.89 -13.18 4.26
C ILE A 67 7.56 -14.12 5.42
N LYS A 68 6.81 -13.67 6.43
CA LYS A 68 6.43 -14.51 7.58
C LYS A 68 5.63 -15.73 7.15
N VAL A 69 4.65 -15.57 6.27
CA VAL A 69 3.80 -16.65 5.74
C VAL A 69 4.59 -17.59 4.84
N GLU A 70 5.57 -17.09 4.10
CA GLU A 70 6.46 -17.89 3.26
C GLU A 70 7.51 -18.66 4.07
N HIS A 71 8.03 -18.10 5.16
CA HIS A 71 9.07 -18.73 5.98
C HIS A 71 8.53 -19.80 6.95
N HIS A 72 7.22 -19.78 7.28
CA HIS A 72 6.54 -20.88 7.99
C HIS A 72 6.15 -22.03 7.03
N GLN A 73 6.97 -22.28 6.00
CA GLN A 73 6.87 -23.42 5.09
C GLN A 73 7.52 -24.66 5.67
#